data_AF-S6ASK5-F1
#
_entry.id   AF-S6ASK5-F1
#
_cell.length_a   1.000
_cell.length_b   1.000
_cell.length_c   1.000
_cell.angle_alpha   90.00
_cell.angle_beta   90.00
_cell.angle_gamma   90.00
#
_symmetry.space_group_name_H-M   'P 1'
#
loop_
_entity.id
_entity.type
_entity.pdbx_description
1 polymer ?
#
loop_
_entity_poly.entity_id
_entity_poly.type
_entity_poly.pdbx_seq_one_letter_code
_entity_poly.pdbx_strand_id
1 'polypeptide(L)'
;MGDPAQAPTSLRLLAALLLVLAAGLAVAGDAAQSDDKWLEPARSRLLEDKQGLPFFPHRANTPNNAVLNVGDFDDAQVCGACHTEIYRQWRTSMMSHAWEEPIYRALLRHASEATEGRVDNFCTGCHTPIGLTTGQINSTVNRASVAFTAQNNPMPGVDCETCHNISARTGLDNGAYVLSPRAHGKPTKFGPRSDGVSPYHDTVYSGLHTRSDFCATCHNVTHPFSSVAVERTYDEWLESPYSFNGQSCQSCHMPGFAGKAATMGPDRADVASHWFTGANAAVLEYLGQKEAAQRARDYLAKAAEISFESVPTDLAPGREASVRVKVANVGAGHKLPTGFPEGREVWIDFHVVDAAGREFYRLGAIRDGATEPDTRNFKVHLGDKDGKELDIEVWNATQILSDNRILPKGYDVREFSFQVPADAVGPITLSAELNYWPFPQRLVDYLLGPDKLKVEVTRMAQVSTSLPLTTTVQAGL
;
A
#
# COMPACT_ATOMS: atom_id res chain seq x y z
N MET A 1 -14.25 -46.89 -51.90
CA MET A 1 -13.64 -48.10 -52.51
C MET A 1 -12.16 -47.97 -52.25
N GLY A 2 -11.45 -48.78 -51.47
CA GLY A 2 -11.68 -50.02 -50.76
C GLY A 2 -10.26 -50.48 -50.43
N ASP A 3 -9.95 -50.67 -49.16
CA ASP A 3 -8.68 -51.25 -48.72
C ASP A 3 -8.63 -52.74 -49.13
N PRO A 4 -7.46 -53.37 -49.30
CA PRO A 4 -6.94 -54.10 -48.13
C PRO A 4 -5.40 -54.21 -48.02
N ALA A 5 -5.01 -54.34 -46.75
CA ALA A 5 -3.75 -54.83 -46.21
C ALA A 5 -3.25 -56.18 -46.75
N GLN A 6 -1.92 -56.43 -46.62
CA GLN A 6 -1.35 -57.57 -45.87
C GLN A 6 0.19 -57.54 -45.83
N ALA A 7 0.76 -57.54 -44.62
CA ALA A 7 2.12 -58.02 -44.31
C ALA A 7 2.07 -59.55 -44.06
N PRO A 8 3.19 -60.32 -43.99
CA PRO A 8 3.97 -60.36 -42.72
C PRO A 8 5.46 -60.83 -42.79
N THR A 9 6.12 -60.74 -41.61
CA THR A 9 7.20 -61.61 -41.06
C THR A 9 8.58 -61.62 -41.74
N SER A 10 9.75 -61.53 -41.08
CA SER A 10 10.21 -61.99 -39.75
C SER A 10 11.64 -61.41 -39.52
N LEU A 11 11.96 -60.78 -38.39
CA LEU A 11 12.38 -61.34 -37.09
C LEU A 11 13.92 -61.50 -36.94
N ARG A 12 14.57 -60.54 -36.26
CA ARG A 12 15.64 -60.74 -35.25
C ARG A 12 15.56 -59.53 -34.28
N LEU A 13 14.88 -59.63 -33.13
CA LEU A 13 15.40 -60.05 -31.81
C LEU A 13 16.80 -59.49 -31.50
N LEU A 14 17.14 -58.95 -30.33
CA LEU A 14 16.45 -58.62 -29.06
C LEU A 14 17.59 -58.09 -28.17
N ALA A 15 17.44 -56.93 -27.49
CA ALA A 15 18.05 -56.66 -26.17
C ALA A 15 17.90 -55.18 -25.79
N ALA A 16 16.78 -54.84 -25.15
CA ALA A 16 16.73 -53.85 -24.06
C ALA A 16 15.42 -54.08 -23.29
N LEU A 17 15.51 -54.88 -22.21
CA LEU A 17 14.49 -55.02 -21.18
C LEU A 17 14.20 -53.63 -20.57
N LEU A 18 12.96 -53.16 -20.58
CA LEU A 18 11.91 -53.38 -19.57
C LEU A 18 12.22 -52.79 -18.18
N LEU A 19 11.73 -51.57 -17.97
CA LEU A 19 11.09 -51.17 -16.72
C LEU A 19 9.94 -50.22 -17.07
N VAL A 20 8.74 -50.79 -17.14
CA VAL A 20 7.47 -50.08 -17.13
C VAL A 20 7.20 -49.67 -15.69
N LEU A 21 6.97 -48.39 -15.44
CA LEU A 21 6.16 -47.93 -14.31
C LEU A 21 5.56 -46.56 -14.62
N ALA A 22 4.26 -46.59 -14.91
CA ALA A 22 3.26 -45.56 -14.66
C ALA A 22 3.66 -44.10 -14.95
N ALA A 23 3.43 -43.65 -16.18
CA ALA A 23 3.12 -42.25 -16.44
C ALA A 23 1.71 -41.96 -15.89
N GLY A 24 1.61 -41.83 -14.56
CA GLY A 24 0.51 -41.13 -13.93
C GLY A 24 0.63 -39.66 -14.29
N LEU A 25 -0.42 -39.09 -14.88
CA LEU A 25 -0.62 -37.66 -14.96
C LEU A 25 -0.74 -37.12 -13.53
N ALA A 26 0.42 -36.84 -12.92
CA ALA A 26 0.49 -35.90 -11.82
C ALA A 26 0.25 -34.52 -12.43
N VAL A 27 -0.99 -34.05 -12.31
CA VAL A 27 -1.23 -32.61 -12.19
C VAL A 27 -0.43 -32.22 -10.95
N ALA A 28 0.78 -31.72 -11.18
CA ALA A 28 1.52 -31.03 -10.13
C ALA A 28 0.60 -29.91 -9.66
N GLY A 29 0.11 -30.02 -8.44
CA GLY A 29 -0.57 -28.91 -7.79
C GLY A 29 0.37 -27.72 -7.83
N ASP A 30 -0.14 -26.58 -8.28
CA ASP A 30 0.48 -25.26 -8.10
C ASP A 30 0.68 -25.04 -6.60
N ALA A 31 1.79 -25.53 -6.08
CA ALA A 31 2.32 -25.12 -4.80
C ALA A 31 3.12 -23.85 -5.05
N ALA A 32 2.57 -22.72 -4.60
CA ALA A 32 3.22 -21.42 -4.45
C ALA A 32 4.01 -20.95 -5.69
N GLN A 33 3.38 -20.09 -6.48
CA GLN A 33 4.10 -19.17 -7.37
C GLN A 33 5.20 -18.49 -6.53
N SER A 34 6.46 -18.87 -6.72
CA SER A 34 7.54 -18.38 -5.85
C SER A 34 7.65 -16.86 -6.01
N ASP A 35 7.77 -16.14 -4.90
CA ASP A 35 7.94 -14.68 -4.84
C ASP A 35 9.25 -14.20 -5.52
N ASP A 36 10.03 -15.12 -6.11
CA ASP A 36 11.34 -14.90 -6.72
C ASP A 36 11.38 -13.74 -7.72
N LYS A 37 10.27 -13.49 -8.41
CA LYS A 37 10.12 -12.34 -9.33
C LYS A 37 10.44 -11.01 -8.64
N TRP A 38 10.12 -10.88 -7.36
CA TRP A 38 10.17 -9.64 -6.59
C TRP A 38 11.43 -9.50 -5.73
N LEU A 39 12.39 -10.42 -5.86
CA LEU A 39 13.53 -10.54 -4.97
C LEU A 39 14.83 -9.99 -5.53
N GLU A 40 14.85 -9.27 -6.65
CA GLU A 40 16.13 -8.89 -7.28
C GLU A 40 16.89 -7.75 -6.56
N PRO A 41 18.21 -7.93 -6.28
CA PRO A 41 19.00 -9.14 -6.49
C PRO A 41 18.62 -10.21 -5.47
N ALA A 42 18.48 -11.46 -5.95
CA ALA A 42 17.97 -12.58 -5.18
C ALA A 42 18.49 -12.63 -3.73
N ARG A 43 17.59 -12.99 -2.79
CA ARG A 43 17.85 -13.09 -1.34
C ARG A 43 19.17 -13.77 -0.98
N SER A 44 19.54 -14.84 -1.67
CA SER A 44 20.81 -15.56 -1.45
C SER A 44 22.02 -14.65 -1.63
N ARG A 45 22.04 -13.83 -2.68
CA ARG A 45 23.11 -12.86 -2.95
C ARG A 45 23.20 -11.79 -1.86
N LEU A 46 22.05 -11.29 -1.38
CA LEU A 46 22.00 -10.30 -0.29
C LEU A 46 22.52 -10.84 1.04
N LEU A 47 22.28 -12.13 1.33
CA LEU A 47 22.75 -12.76 2.57
C LEU A 47 24.24 -13.15 2.53
N GLU A 48 24.80 -13.37 1.34
CA GLU A 48 26.22 -13.68 1.12
C GLU A 48 27.11 -12.43 1.17
N ASP A 49 26.62 -11.27 0.68
CA ASP A 49 27.37 -10.00 0.65
C ASP A 49 26.98 -9.03 1.79
N LYS A 50 27.15 -9.48 3.04
CA LYS A 50 26.88 -8.60 4.21
C LYS A 50 27.84 -7.41 4.30
N GLN A 51 29.04 -7.51 3.74
CA GLN A 51 30.02 -6.41 3.75
C GLN A 51 29.63 -5.30 2.76
N GLY A 52 28.79 -5.59 1.76
CA GLY A 52 28.20 -4.61 0.84
C GLY A 52 26.90 -3.94 1.34
N LEU A 53 26.34 -4.36 2.49
CA LEU A 53 25.07 -3.85 3.03
C LEU A 53 25.26 -3.22 4.41
N PRO A 54 25.76 -1.96 4.49
CA PRO A 54 26.10 -1.30 5.76
C PRO A 54 24.89 -1.09 6.69
N PHE A 55 23.66 -1.16 6.17
CA PHE A 55 22.43 -0.90 6.92
C PHE A 55 21.48 -2.10 6.96
N PHE A 56 22.00 -3.33 6.80
CA PHE A 56 21.20 -4.56 6.87
C PHE A 56 20.28 -4.60 8.13
N PRO A 57 19.06 -5.16 8.04
CA PRO A 57 18.43 -5.81 6.87
C PRO A 57 17.84 -4.86 5.82
N HIS A 58 17.95 -3.55 6.01
CA HIS A 58 17.58 -2.59 5.00
C HIS A 58 18.63 -2.53 3.88
N ARG A 59 18.20 -2.23 2.66
CA ARG A 59 19.07 -2.24 1.47
C ARG A 59 19.64 -0.87 1.09
N ALA A 60 19.43 0.12 1.95
CA ALA A 60 20.05 1.44 1.81
C ALA A 60 21.56 1.31 1.60
N ASN A 61 22.10 2.21 0.80
CA ASN A 61 23.53 2.28 0.59
C ASN A 61 24.01 3.73 0.42
N THR A 62 25.32 3.90 0.41
CA THR A 62 26.05 5.14 0.16
C THR A 62 27.15 4.86 -0.86
N PRO A 63 27.72 5.87 -1.55
CA PRO A 63 28.70 5.63 -2.62
C PRO A 63 29.91 4.78 -2.23
N ASN A 64 30.28 4.76 -0.95
CA ASN A 64 31.43 4.05 -0.42
C ASN A 64 31.04 3.00 0.63
N ASN A 65 29.75 2.64 0.73
CA ASN A 65 29.21 1.74 1.73
C ASN A 65 29.56 2.14 3.19
N ALA A 66 29.72 3.44 3.46
CA ALA A 66 30.01 3.96 4.79
C ALA A 66 28.83 4.74 5.39
N VAL A 67 28.83 4.86 6.71
CA VAL A 67 27.93 5.76 7.45
C VAL A 67 28.25 7.21 7.07
N LEU A 68 27.21 8.02 6.86
CA LEU A 68 27.32 9.44 6.53
C LEU A 68 27.41 10.29 7.80
N ASN A 69 27.90 11.52 7.67
CA ASN A 69 27.91 12.45 8.80
C ASN A 69 26.58 13.19 8.85
N VAL A 70 26.08 13.45 10.06
CA VAL A 70 24.88 14.29 10.25
C VAL A 70 25.07 15.67 9.61
N GLY A 71 26.28 16.24 9.70
CA GLY A 71 26.62 17.53 9.09
C GLY A 71 26.71 17.52 7.56
N ASP A 72 26.49 16.39 6.89
CA ASP A 72 26.36 16.33 5.43
C ASP A 72 24.96 16.77 4.96
N PHE A 73 24.00 16.92 5.87
CA PHE A 73 22.60 17.25 5.59
C PHE A 73 22.18 18.55 6.28
N ASP A 74 21.31 19.30 5.61
CA ASP A 74 20.67 20.49 6.15
C ASP A 74 19.29 20.17 6.75
N ASP A 75 18.80 21.03 7.65
CA ASP A 75 17.38 20.98 8.02
C ASP A 75 16.52 21.42 6.83
N ALA A 76 15.39 20.75 6.58
CA ALA A 76 14.49 21.08 5.47
C ALA A 76 14.01 22.55 5.47
N GLN A 77 14.01 23.24 6.62
CA GLN A 77 13.74 24.69 6.71
C GLN A 77 14.75 25.53 5.93
N VAL A 78 16.02 25.10 5.84
CA VAL A 78 17.04 25.76 5.02
C VAL A 78 16.61 25.73 3.55
N CYS A 79 16.10 24.60 3.08
CA CYS A 79 15.54 24.48 1.74
C CYS A 79 14.34 25.41 1.55
N GLY A 80 13.46 25.51 2.56
CA GLY A 80 12.24 26.34 2.55
C GLY A 80 12.48 27.85 2.37
N ALA A 81 13.68 28.34 2.68
CA ALA A 81 14.05 29.74 2.45
C ALA A 81 14.05 30.12 0.95
N CYS A 82 14.40 29.17 0.07
CA CYS A 82 14.39 29.36 -1.38
C CYS A 82 13.26 28.58 -2.06
N HIS A 83 12.94 27.38 -1.59
CA HIS A 83 11.92 26.48 -2.16
C HIS A 83 10.59 26.61 -1.41
N THR A 84 10.13 27.85 -1.19
CA THR A 84 9.05 28.17 -0.25
C THR A 84 7.75 27.41 -0.50
N GLU A 85 7.27 27.37 -1.75
CA GLU A 85 6.03 26.68 -2.07
C GLU A 85 6.18 25.16 -1.94
N ILE A 86 7.29 24.58 -2.44
CA ILE A 86 7.57 23.14 -2.31
C ILE A 86 7.66 22.73 -0.83
N TYR A 87 8.37 23.51 -0.02
CA TYR A 87 8.50 23.25 1.42
C TYR A 87 7.14 23.30 2.12
N ARG A 88 6.31 24.29 1.81
CA ARG A 88 4.94 24.40 2.33
C ARG A 88 4.11 23.16 1.99
N GLN A 89 4.25 22.62 0.78
CA GLN A 89 3.55 21.42 0.36
C GLN A 89 4.04 20.19 1.13
N TRP A 90 5.35 19.95 1.09
CA TRP A 90 6.00 18.80 1.72
C TRP A 90 5.74 18.74 3.22
N ARG A 91 5.84 19.86 3.95
CA ARG A 91 5.73 19.90 5.41
C ARG A 91 4.37 19.46 5.95
N THR A 92 3.35 19.40 5.10
CA THR A 92 2.01 18.91 5.46
C THR A 92 1.76 17.45 5.07
N SER A 93 2.75 16.78 4.47
CA SER A 93 2.62 15.44 3.92
C SER A 93 2.93 14.34 4.94
N MET A 94 2.48 13.11 4.66
CA MET A 94 2.91 11.96 5.46
C MET A 94 4.42 11.70 5.38
N MET A 95 5.09 12.11 4.29
CA MET A 95 6.54 11.95 4.15
C MET A 95 7.30 12.81 5.17
N SER A 96 6.89 14.06 5.39
CA SER A 96 7.52 14.93 6.40
C SER A 96 7.36 14.41 7.82
N HIS A 97 6.28 13.67 8.07
CA HIS A 97 5.94 13.11 9.39
C HIS A 97 6.29 11.63 9.53
N ALA A 98 6.95 11.01 8.54
CA ALA A 98 7.16 9.56 8.48
C ALA A 98 7.89 8.99 9.71
N TRP A 99 8.76 9.78 10.34
CA TRP A 99 9.46 9.39 11.56
C TRP A 99 8.61 9.59 12.82
N GLU A 100 7.87 10.69 12.93
CA GLU A 100 7.19 11.10 14.15
C GLU A 100 5.72 10.63 14.24
N GLU A 101 5.26 9.88 13.25
CA GLU A 101 3.91 9.33 13.21
C GLU A 101 3.68 8.29 14.34
N PRO A 102 2.66 8.48 15.20
CA PRO A 102 2.52 7.71 16.44
C PRO A 102 2.23 6.22 16.23
N ILE A 103 1.45 5.84 15.21
CA ILE A 103 1.11 4.43 14.94
C ILE A 103 2.34 3.67 14.49
N TYR A 104 3.08 4.22 13.52
CA TYR A 104 4.37 3.72 13.07
C TYR A 104 5.35 3.60 14.24
N ARG A 105 5.48 4.62 15.08
CA ARG A 105 6.41 4.61 16.21
C ARG A 105 6.05 3.54 17.25
N ALA A 106 4.76 3.31 17.49
CA ALA A 106 4.31 2.22 18.35
C ALA A 106 4.58 0.84 17.73
N LEU A 107 4.33 0.67 16.43
CA LEU A 107 4.65 -0.56 15.70
C LEU A 107 6.15 -0.84 15.66
N LEU A 108 6.98 0.18 15.40
CA LEU A 108 8.44 0.08 15.41
C LEU A 108 8.95 -0.39 16.77
N ARG A 109 8.42 0.18 17.85
CA ARG A 109 8.75 -0.25 19.22
C ARG A 109 8.39 -1.73 19.41
N HIS A 110 7.18 -2.12 19.04
CA HIS A 110 6.70 -3.49 19.20
C HIS A 110 7.55 -4.49 18.39
N ALA A 111 7.85 -4.17 17.13
CA ALA A 111 8.72 -4.95 16.26
C ALA A 111 10.15 -5.06 16.83
N SER A 112 10.70 -3.95 17.32
CA SER A 112 12.05 -3.92 17.91
C SER A 112 12.13 -4.78 19.19
N GLU A 113 11.11 -4.75 20.03
CA GLU A 113 11.01 -5.58 21.23
C GLU A 113 10.86 -7.07 20.86
N ALA A 114 9.91 -7.39 19.98
CA ALA A 114 9.60 -8.77 19.59
C ALA A 114 10.74 -9.46 18.83
N THR A 115 11.54 -8.70 18.09
CA THR A 115 12.65 -9.24 17.29
C THR A 115 14.02 -9.04 17.93
N GLU A 116 14.08 -8.54 19.16
CA GLU A 116 15.34 -8.18 19.84
C GLU A 116 16.23 -7.26 18.99
N GLY A 117 15.61 -6.34 18.26
CA GLY A 117 16.27 -5.36 17.40
C GLY A 117 16.70 -5.87 16.03
N ARG A 118 16.40 -7.13 15.65
CA ARG A 118 16.79 -7.69 14.34
C ARG A 118 16.20 -6.93 13.14
N VAL A 119 15.10 -6.22 13.32
CA VAL A 119 14.45 -5.41 12.27
C VAL A 119 14.67 -3.89 12.46
N ASP A 120 15.53 -3.47 13.39
CA ASP A 120 15.65 -2.06 13.77
C ASP A 120 16.01 -1.13 12.61
N ASN A 121 16.88 -1.58 11.71
CA ASN A 121 17.24 -0.82 10.51
C ASN A 121 16.21 -0.93 9.40
N PHE A 122 15.39 -1.99 9.40
CA PHE A 122 14.45 -2.30 8.31
C PHE A 122 13.43 -1.18 8.11
N CYS A 123 12.66 -0.89 9.16
CA CYS A 123 11.58 0.07 9.05
C CYS A 123 12.10 1.52 8.99
N THR A 124 13.19 1.79 9.71
CA THR A 124 13.78 3.13 9.82
C THR A 124 14.42 3.61 8.53
N GLY A 125 14.86 2.69 7.67
CA GLY A 125 15.39 3.03 6.36
C GLY A 125 14.39 3.62 5.37
N CYS A 126 13.09 3.42 5.57
CA CYS A 126 12.04 4.09 4.79
C CYS A 126 11.45 5.30 5.54
N HIS A 127 11.43 5.27 6.88
CA HIS A 127 10.72 6.27 7.69
C HIS A 127 11.61 7.40 8.24
N THR A 128 12.92 7.18 8.33
CA THR A 128 13.95 8.20 8.60
C THR A 128 15.26 7.84 7.89
N PRO A 129 15.31 7.93 6.54
CA PRO A 129 16.49 7.51 5.76
C PRO A 129 17.80 8.17 6.21
N ILE A 130 17.75 9.44 6.60
CA ILE A 130 18.90 10.17 7.16
C ILE A 130 19.29 9.61 8.52
N GLY A 131 18.32 9.35 9.41
CA GLY A 131 18.59 8.73 10.72
C GLY A 131 19.31 7.39 10.58
N LEU A 132 18.86 6.54 9.65
CA LEU A 132 19.53 5.27 9.34
C LEU A 132 20.94 5.47 8.80
N THR A 133 21.07 6.25 7.72
CA THR A 133 22.34 6.37 6.98
C THR A 133 23.43 7.13 7.73
N THR A 134 23.06 7.88 8.78
CA THR A 134 23.99 8.56 9.70
C THR A 134 24.29 7.76 10.97
N GLY A 135 23.76 6.53 11.09
CA GLY A 135 24.06 5.63 12.20
C GLY A 135 23.41 6.04 13.53
N GLN A 136 22.36 6.88 13.49
CA GLN A 136 21.66 7.33 14.70
C GLN A 136 20.64 6.29 15.22
N ILE A 137 20.29 5.29 14.40
CA ILE A 137 19.31 4.25 14.74
C ILE A 137 19.93 3.17 15.62
N ASN A 138 19.22 2.84 16.71
CA ASN A 138 19.47 1.70 17.58
C ASN A 138 18.19 1.33 18.32
N SER A 139 18.20 0.19 19.02
CA SER A 139 17.01 -0.30 19.74
C SER A 139 16.49 0.67 20.80
N THR A 140 17.36 1.44 21.47
CA THR A 140 16.92 2.45 22.45
C THR A 140 16.13 3.56 21.78
N VAL A 141 16.61 4.07 20.64
CA VAL A 141 15.91 5.10 19.85
C VAL A 141 14.62 4.57 19.25
N ASN A 142 14.61 3.32 18.75
CA ASN A 142 13.42 2.70 18.17
C ASN A 142 12.32 2.41 19.20
N ARG A 143 12.71 2.08 20.43
CA ARG A 143 11.77 1.78 21.54
C ARG A 143 11.36 3.03 22.34
N ALA A 144 11.98 4.18 22.08
CA ALA A 144 11.65 5.43 22.76
C ALA A 144 10.30 6.01 22.27
N SER A 145 9.64 6.80 23.12
CA SER A 145 8.44 7.55 22.73
C SER A 145 8.77 8.67 21.75
N VAL A 146 7.77 9.09 20.95
CA VAL A 146 7.91 10.24 20.03
C VAL A 146 8.41 11.50 20.77
N ALA A 147 7.83 11.78 21.93
CA ALA A 147 8.20 12.94 22.74
C ALA A 147 9.67 12.89 23.21
N PHE A 148 10.15 11.71 23.62
CA PHE A 148 11.53 11.54 24.04
C PHE A 148 12.49 11.74 22.86
N THR A 149 12.21 11.09 21.73
CA THR A 149 13.06 11.20 20.53
C THR A 149 13.09 12.63 20.00
N ALA A 150 11.96 13.35 19.97
CA ALA A 150 11.92 14.74 19.53
C ALA A 150 12.82 15.67 20.37
N GLN A 151 13.00 15.38 21.67
CA GLN A 151 13.82 16.18 22.58
C GLN A 151 15.30 15.78 22.58
N ASN A 152 15.61 14.50 22.41
CA ASN A 152 16.95 13.97 22.64
C ASN A 152 17.67 13.54 21.35
N ASN A 153 16.92 13.14 20.33
CA ASN A 153 17.42 12.59 19.06
C ASN A 153 16.48 12.99 17.89
N PRO A 154 16.26 14.31 17.65
CA PRO A 154 15.39 14.73 16.56
C PRO A 154 15.98 14.29 15.23
N MET A 155 15.17 13.59 14.42
CA MET A 155 15.55 13.14 13.09
C MET A 155 14.42 13.45 12.11
N PRO A 156 14.75 13.79 10.86
CA PRO A 156 13.73 14.04 9.85
C PRO A 156 13.02 12.74 9.45
N GLY A 157 11.79 12.89 8.94
CA GLY A 157 11.13 11.84 8.17
C GLY A 157 11.79 11.67 6.79
N VAL A 158 10.97 11.51 5.76
CA VAL A 158 11.42 11.55 4.36
C VAL A 158 11.36 13.00 3.89
N ASP A 159 12.50 13.66 3.80
CA ASP A 159 12.63 15.09 3.53
C ASP A 159 13.35 15.42 2.21
N CYS A 160 13.61 16.72 1.99
CA CYS A 160 14.32 17.22 0.81
C CYS A 160 15.69 16.58 0.67
N GLU A 161 16.42 16.51 1.79
CA GLU A 161 17.75 15.90 1.90
C GLU A 161 17.71 14.39 1.70
N THR A 162 16.61 13.72 1.99
CA THR A 162 16.43 12.32 1.65
C THR A 162 16.30 12.16 0.13
N CYS A 163 15.24 12.70 -0.46
CA CYS A 163 14.90 12.42 -1.85
C CYS A 163 15.94 12.99 -2.82
N HIS A 164 16.34 14.25 -2.63
CA HIS A 164 17.24 14.93 -3.56
C HIS A 164 18.72 14.60 -3.36
N ASN A 165 19.08 13.72 -2.41
CA ASN A 165 20.42 13.15 -2.33
C ASN A 165 20.48 11.70 -2.85
N ILE A 166 19.39 11.11 -3.35
CA ILE A 166 19.42 9.77 -3.96
C ILE A 166 20.06 9.87 -5.35
N SER A 167 21.28 9.37 -5.49
CA SER A 167 22.02 9.41 -6.75
C SER A 167 21.73 8.23 -7.66
N ALA A 168 21.42 7.08 -7.07
CA ALA A 168 21.16 5.83 -7.76
C ALA A 168 20.26 4.91 -6.91
N ARG A 169 19.88 3.78 -7.50
CA ARG A 169 19.23 2.67 -6.77
C ARG A 169 19.87 1.34 -7.16
N THR A 170 19.88 0.39 -6.23
CA THR A 170 20.45 -0.96 -6.37
C THR A 170 19.38 -2.05 -6.42
N GLY A 171 18.10 -1.67 -6.32
CA GLY A 171 16.95 -2.57 -6.33
C GLY A 171 15.62 -1.82 -6.30
N LEU A 172 14.52 -2.56 -6.30
CA LEU A 172 13.16 -2.03 -6.39
C LEU A 172 12.34 -2.28 -5.11
N ASP A 173 13.00 -2.55 -3.98
CA ASP A 173 12.37 -2.80 -2.69
C ASP A 173 13.31 -2.46 -1.53
N ASN A 174 12.76 -2.48 -0.30
CA ASN A 174 13.50 -2.45 0.97
C ASN A 174 14.53 -1.31 1.09
N GLY A 175 14.20 -0.17 0.51
CA GLY A 175 14.97 1.06 0.45
C GLY A 175 16.34 0.91 -0.19
N ALA A 176 16.41 0.19 -1.30
CA ALA A 176 17.60 0.01 -2.14
C ALA A 176 18.04 1.31 -2.87
N TYR A 177 18.04 2.45 -2.20
CA TYR A 177 18.55 3.73 -2.68
C TYR A 177 20.04 3.89 -2.33
N VAL A 178 20.74 4.74 -3.10
CA VAL A 178 22.11 5.18 -2.81
C VAL A 178 22.09 6.66 -2.42
N LEU A 179 22.29 6.96 -1.14
CA LEU A 179 22.24 8.31 -0.60
C LEU A 179 23.62 8.98 -0.68
N SER A 180 23.69 10.10 -1.40
CA SER A 180 24.92 10.80 -1.80
C SER A 180 24.79 12.30 -1.58
N PRO A 181 24.87 12.79 -0.33
CA PRO A 181 24.63 14.20 -0.01
C PRO A 181 25.65 15.17 -0.61
N ARG A 182 26.83 14.64 -0.98
CA ARG A 182 27.93 15.41 -1.54
C ARG A 182 28.49 14.76 -2.79
N ALA A 183 28.78 15.57 -3.81
CA ALA A 183 29.63 15.20 -4.94
C ALA A 183 30.80 16.18 -5.01
N HIS A 184 32.01 15.68 -5.32
CA HIS A 184 33.23 16.50 -5.41
C HIS A 184 33.47 17.43 -4.20
N GLY A 185 33.06 17.01 -3.00
CA GLY A 185 33.23 17.77 -1.75
C GLY A 185 32.18 18.86 -1.48
N LYS A 186 31.17 19.05 -2.35
CA LYS A 186 30.11 20.06 -2.19
C LYS A 186 28.72 19.43 -1.99
N PRO A 187 27.78 20.10 -1.29
CA PRO A 187 26.40 19.68 -1.27
C PRO A 187 25.85 19.57 -2.70
N THR A 188 25.19 18.47 -3.03
CA THR A 188 24.70 18.20 -4.39
C THR A 188 23.29 17.68 -4.35
N LYS A 189 22.40 18.24 -5.18
CA LYS A 189 20.99 17.82 -5.28
C LYS A 189 20.69 17.24 -6.65
N PHE A 190 20.11 16.04 -6.66
CA PHE A 190 19.64 15.34 -7.84
C PHE A 190 18.18 15.69 -8.11
N GLY A 191 17.83 15.93 -9.37
CA GLY A 191 16.45 16.27 -9.71
C GLY A 191 16.11 16.13 -11.18
N PRO A 192 14.84 16.31 -11.55
CA PRO A 192 14.34 16.03 -12.90
C PRO A 192 14.67 17.12 -13.93
N ARG A 193 15.44 18.16 -13.56
CA ARG A 193 15.72 19.33 -14.41
C ARG A 193 17.22 19.52 -14.58
N SER A 194 17.66 19.82 -15.80
CA SER A 194 19.06 20.04 -16.16
C SER A 194 19.46 21.52 -16.20
N ASP A 195 18.50 22.43 -16.10
CA ASP A 195 18.66 23.88 -16.15
C ASP A 195 18.64 24.54 -14.74
N GLY A 196 18.73 23.73 -13.69
CA GLY A 196 18.85 24.23 -12.32
C GLY A 196 20.16 24.99 -12.12
N VAL A 197 20.09 26.15 -11.48
CA VAL A 197 21.26 26.92 -11.03
C VAL A 197 20.98 27.34 -9.60
N SER A 198 21.89 27.02 -8.69
CA SER A 198 21.78 27.35 -7.26
C SER A 198 23.08 27.98 -6.76
N PRO A 199 23.01 29.05 -5.95
CA PRO A 199 24.18 29.65 -5.33
C PRO A 199 24.67 28.88 -4.10
N TYR A 200 23.92 27.88 -3.62
CA TYR A 200 24.15 27.20 -2.34
C TYR A 200 24.62 25.75 -2.48
N HIS A 201 24.03 25.01 -3.42
CA HIS A 201 24.35 23.59 -3.66
C HIS A 201 24.50 23.34 -5.16
N ASP A 202 25.25 22.31 -5.53
CA ASP A 202 25.32 21.87 -6.92
C ASP A 202 24.00 21.19 -7.31
N THR A 203 23.62 21.26 -8.58
CA THR A 203 22.41 20.63 -9.12
C THR A 203 22.77 19.65 -10.24
N VAL A 204 22.28 18.42 -10.15
CA VAL A 204 22.57 17.35 -11.10
C VAL A 204 21.26 16.80 -11.66
N TYR A 205 21.14 16.80 -13.00
CA TYR A 205 20.03 16.13 -13.65
C TYR A 205 20.06 14.62 -13.36
N SER A 206 18.92 14.08 -12.97
CA SER A 206 18.74 12.68 -12.66
C SER A 206 17.49 12.15 -13.37
N GLY A 207 17.70 11.32 -14.39
CA GLY A 207 16.61 10.60 -15.05
C GLY A 207 15.90 9.62 -14.11
N LEU A 208 16.51 9.24 -12.98
CA LEU A 208 15.82 8.46 -11.96
C LEU A 208 14.63 9.23 -11.37
N HIS A 209 14.78 10.54 -11.13
CA HIS A 209 13.73 11.38 -10.55
C HIS A 209 12.52 11.61 -11.49
N THR A 210 12.62 11.21 -12.75
CA THR A 210 11.51 11.29 -13.72
C THR A 210 10.75 9.96 -13.87
N ARG A 211 11.14 8.90 -13.17
CA ARG A 211 10.60 7.55 -13.33
C ARG A 211 9.97 7.02 -12.04
N SER A 212 8.90 6.25 -12.16
CA SER A 212 8.21 5.61 -11.02
C SER A 212 9.12 4.72 -10.18
N ASP A 213 10.17 4.19 -10.81
CA ASP A 213 11.11 3.27 -10.19
C ASP A 213 12.04 3.95 -9.15
N PHE A 214 11.98 5.29 -9.04
CA PHE A 214 12.46 6.03 -7.87
C PHE A 214 11.63 5.74 -6.62
N CYS A 215 10.30 5.73 -6.74
CA CYS A 215 9.39 5.49 -5.62
C CYS A 215 9.44 4.04 -5.14
N ALA A 216 9.77 3.11 -6.05
CA ALA A 216 9.90 1.67 -5.76
C ALA A 216 10.88 1.37 -4.62
N THR A 217 11.90 2.21 -4.41
CA THR A 217 12.87 1.97 -3.34
C THR A 217 12.16 1.84 -1.99
N CYS A 218 11.13 2.64 -1.71
CA CYS A 218 10.40 2.58 -0.45
C CYS A 218 9.01 1.94 -0.58
N HIS A 219 8.37 2.01 -1.75
CA HIS A 219 6.98 1.57 -1.96
C HIS A 219 6.84 0.11 -2.44
N ASN A 220 7.86 -0.69 -2.18
CA ASN A 220 7.83 -2.14 -2.23
C ASN A 220 8.57 -2.66 -0.99
N VAL A 221 7.91 -3.52 -0.22
CA VAL A 221 8.43 -4.05 1.05
C VAL A 221 8.42 -5.57 0.98
N THR A 222 9.60 -6.15 1.03
CA THR A 222 9.83 -7.59 1.04
C THR A 222 10.32 -7.98 2.43
N HIS A 223 9.70 -8.96 3.06
CA HIS A 223 10.15 -9.38 4.38
C HIS A 223 11.61 -9.87 4.31
N PRO A 224 12.54 -9.31 5.10
CA PRO A 224 13.98 -9.50 4.88
C PRO A 224 14.47 -10.92 5.21
N PHE A 225 13.67 -11.71 5.93
CA PHE A 225 14.06 -13.06 6.39
C PHE A 225 13.19 -14.19 5.84
N SER A 226 12.01 -13.91 5.31
CA SER A 226 11.15 -14.94 4.70
C SER A 226 10.97 -14.72 3.21
N SER A 227 11.32 -13.53 2.70
CA SER A 227 11.14 -13.12 1.32
C SER A 227 9.69 -12.97 0.89
N VAL A 228 8.73 -13.04 1.81
CA VAL A 228 7.32 -12.78 1.47
C VAL A 228 7.13 -11.34 1.01
N ALA A 229 6.33 -11.18 -0.03
CA ALA A 229 5.87 -9.89 -0.53
C ALA A 229 4.87 -9.20 0.43
N VAL A 230 5.37 -8.34 1.32
CA VAL A 230 4.53 -7.61 2.30
C VAL A 230 3.78 -6.47 1.62
N GLU A 231 4.50 -5.61 0.88
CA GLU A 231 3.92 -4.52 0.10
C GLU A 231 4.47 -4.52 -1.32
N ARG A 232 3.59 -4.32 -2.31
CA ARG A 232 3.91 -4.42 -3.74
C ARG A 232 3.34 -3.25 -4.56
N THR A 233 3.27 -2.06 -3.98
CA THR A 233 2.61 -0.91 -4.62
C THR A 233 3.20 -0.58 -6.00
N TYR A 234 4.54 -0.57 -6.10
CA TYR A 234 5.20 -0.29 -7.37
C TYR A 234 4.95 -1.40 -8.39
N ASP A 235 4.97 -2.66 -7.97
CA ASP A 235 4.77 -3.81 -8.86
C ASP A 235 3.34 -3.90 -9.36
N GLU A 236 2.37 -3.70 -8.46
CA GLU A 236 0.95 -3.57 -8.79
C GLU A 236 0.71 -2.46 -9.83
N TRP A 237 1.45 -1.34 -9.74
CA TRP A 237 1.43 -0.29 -10.75
C TRP A 237 2.15 -0.68 -12.04
N LEU A 238 3.33 -1.29 -11.94
CA LEU A 238 4.18 -1.64 -13.08
C LEU A 238 3.44 -2.58 -14.06
N GLU A 239 2.65 -3.49 -13.50
CA GLU A 239 1.82 -4.46 -14.24
C GLU A 239 0.48 -3.90 -14.70
N SER A 240 0.14 -2.67 -14.30
CA SER A 240 -1.15 -2.07 -14.59
C SER A 240 -1.22 -1.44 -15.98
N PRO A 241 -2.44 -1.23 -16.52
CA PRO A 241 -2.66 -0.38 -17.68
C PRO A 241 -2.09 1.04 -17.53
N TYR A 242 -1.90 1.56 -16.31
CA TYR A 242 -1.37 2.91 -16.10
C TYR A 242 0.11 2.99 -16.47
N SER A 243 0.91 2.01 -16.03
CA SER A 243 2.32 1.89 -16.41
C SER A 243 2.48 1.71 -17.92
N PHE A 244 1.70 0.83 -18.54
CA PHE A 244 1.73 0.61 -19.99
C PHE A 244 1.36 1.87 -20.80
N ASN A 245 0.56 2.77 -20.24
CA ASN A 245 0.20 4.05 -20.84
C ASN A 245 1.12 5.22 -20.42
N GLY A 246 2.26 4.92 -19.80
CA GLY A 246 3.27 5.92 -19.43
C GLY A 246 2.88 6.84 -18.26
N GLN A 247 1.82 6.52 -17.51
CA GLN A 247 1.41 7.30 -16.34
C GLN A 247 2.29 6.91 -15.15
N SER A 248 3.26 7.77 -14.82
CA SER A 248 4.18 7.55 -13.71
C SER A 248 3.54 7.84 -12.35
N CYS A 249 4.16 7.32 -11.27
CA CYS A 249 3.77 7.67 -9.90
C CYS A 249 3.76 9.20 -9.70
N GLN A 250 4.78 9.88 -10.21
CA GLN A 250 4.91 11.33 -10.16
C GLN A 250 3.78 12.04 -10.88
N SER A 251 3.27 11.51 -12.00
CA SER A 251 2.20 12.17 -12.76
C SER A 251 0.90 12.32 -11.95
N CYS A 252 0.61 11.37 -11.05
CA CYS A 252 -0.59 11.39 -10.19
C CYS A 252 -0.33 11.93 -8.77
N HIS A 253 0.83 11.63 -8.17
CA HIS A 253 1.14 12.00 -6.78
C HIS A 253 2.02 13.24 -6.62
N MET A 254 2.59 13.74 -7.72
CA MET A 254 3.31 15.00 -7.81
C MET A 254 2.79 15.85 -8.99
N PRO A 255 1.47 16.07 -9.13
CA PRO A 255 0.91 16.77 -10.28
C PRO A 255 1.56 18.15 -10.44
N GLY A 256 1.80 18.54 -11.69
CA GLY A 256 2.43 19.80 -12.04
C GLY A 256 1.56 21.00 -11.69
N PHE A 257 2.18 22.09 -11.23
CA PHE A 257 1.54 23.39 -11.02
C PHE A 257 2.37 24.51 -11.64
N ALA A 258 1.71 25.59 -12.05
CA ALA A 258 2.38 26.78 -12.55
C ALA A 258 2.99 27.59 -11.39
N GLY A 259 4.26 27.95 -11.49
CA GLY A 259 4.96 28.70 -10.47
C GLY A 259 6.48 28.57 -10.56
N LYS A 260 7.17 28.81 -9.45
CA LYS A 260 8.62 28.69 -9.35
C LYS A 260 9.00 27.53 -8.43
N ALA A 261 9.96 26.72 -8.86
CA ALA A 261 10.54 25.68 -8.01
C ALA A 261 11.38 26.27 -6.87
N ALA A 262 12.00 27.44 -7.10
CA ALA A 262 12.73 28.24 -6.11
C ALA A 262 12.45 29.73 -6.36
N THR A 263 12.49 30.57 -5.34
CA THR A 263 12.25 32.03 -5.42
C THR A 263 13.13 32.72 -6.47
N MET A 264 14.39 32.28 -6.61
CA MET A 264 15.35 32.79 -7.61
C MET A 264 15.24 32.10 -8.98
N GLY A 265 14.38 31.09 -9.12
CA GLY A 265 14.23 30.31 -10.34
C GLY A 265 13.29 30.96 -11.38
N PRO A 266 13.30 30.44 -12.62
CA PRO A 266 12.35 30.87 -13.64
C PRO A 266 10.92 30.43 -13.29
N ASP A 267 9.92 31.13 -13.84
CA ASP A 267 8.55 30.66 -13.85
C ASP A 267 8.42 29.44 -14.77
N ARG A 268 7.64 28.46 -14.35
CA ARG A 268 7.40 27.21 -15.07
C ARG A 268 5.92 26.88 -15.04
N ALA A 269 5.44 26.19 -16.07
CA ALA A 269 4.07 25.72 -16.14
C ALA A 269 3.83 24.43 -15.31
N ASP A 270 4.90 23.71 -14.99
CA ASP A 270 4.88 22.30 -14.59
C ASP A 270 5.87 22.01 -13.44
N VAL A 271 5.87 22.84 -12.39
CA VAL A 271 6.59 22.53 -11.14
C VAL A 271 5.90 21.33 -10.48
N ALA A 272 6.65 20.27 -10.18
CA ALA A 272 6.09 19.10 -9.52
C ALA A 272 5.62 19.44 -8.09
N SER A 273 4.37 19.14 -7.76
CA SER A 273 3.90 19.32 -6.39
C SER A 273 4.50 18.29 -5.44
N HIS A 274 4.64 18.66 -4.17
CA HIS A 274 5.22 17.84 -3.11
C HIS A 274 4.19 17.58 -1.99
N TRP A 275 2.91 17.54 -2.35
CA TRP A 275 1.84 17.18 -1.41
C TRP A 275 1.87 15.70 -1.03
N PHE A 276 2.38 14.84 -1.92
CA PHE A 276 2.47 13.39 -1.75
C PHE A 276 1.18 12.78 -1.20
N THR A 277 0.04 13.21 -1.74
CA THR A 277 -1.27 12.86 -1.19
C THR A 277 -1.51 11.36 -1.36
N GLY A 278 -1.78 10.70 -0.23
CA GLY A 278 -2.24 9.32 -0.14
C GLY A 278 -3.62 9.27 0.54
N ALA A 279 -3.89 8.20 1.28
CA ALA A 279 -5.21 7.93 1.84
C ALA A 279 -5.33 8.17 3.36
N ASN A 280 -4.26 8.60 4.05
CA ASN A 280 -4.22 8.60 5.52
C ASN A 280 -4.82 9.88 6.15
N ALA A 281 -6.12 10.13 5.93
CA ALA A 281 -6.81 11.28 6.48
C ALA A 281 -6.80 11.29 8.03
N ALA A 282 -6.95 10.12 8.66
CA ALA A 282 -6.99 9.98 10.12
C ALA A 282 -5.72 10.51 10.80
N VAL A 283 -4.53 10.11 10.33
CA VAL A 283 -3.27 10.60 10.89
C VAL A 283 -3.06 12.09 10.58
N LEU A 284 -3.39 12.53 9.36
CA LEU A 284 -3.24 13.93 8.98
C LEU A 284 -4.12 14.85 9.86
N GLU A 285 -5.35 14.44 10.19
CA GLU A 285 -6.19 15.17 11.17
C GLU A 285 -5.56 15.17 12.56
N TYR A 286 -5.06 14.03 13.04
CA TYR A 286 -4.40 13.94 14.34
C TYR A 286 -3.19 14.89 14.44
N LEU A 287 -2.42 15.01 13.36
CA LEU A 287 -1.27 15.91 13.26
C LEU A 287 -1.66 17.38 12.98
N GLY A 288 -2.96 17.70 12.90
CA GLY A 288 -3.47 19.05 12.63
C GLY A 288 -3.35 19.49 11.16
N GLN A 289 -2.99 18.59 10.25
CA GLN A 289 -2.83 18.84 8.81
C GLN A 289 -4.18 18.75 8.06
N LYS A 290 -5.16 19.56 8.47
CA LYS A 290 -6.56 19.48 8.01
C LYS A 290 -6.73 19.56 6.50
N GLU A 291 -5.99 20.44 5.83
CA GLU A 291 -6.03 20.55 4.37
C GLU A 291 -5.46 19.31 3.68
N ALA A 292 -4.41 18.71 4.23
CA ALA A 292 -3.84 17.48 3.72
C ALA A 292 -4.78 16.29 3.94
N ALA A 293 -5.44 16.23 5.10
CA ALA A 293 -6.48 15.25 5.38
C ALA A 293 -7.64 15.37 4.39
N GLN A 294 -8.08 16.60 4.07
CA GLN A 294 -9.11 16.80 3.06
C GLN A 294 -8.67 16.34 1.68
N ARG A 295 -7.43 16.64 1.26
CA ARG A 295 -6.88 16.10 0.00
C ARG A 295 -6.88 14.58 -0.03
N ALA A 296 -6.58 13.93 1.10
CA ALA A 296 -6.62 12.46 1.20
C ALA A 296 -8.04 11.91 1.00
N ARG A 297 -9.07 12.54 1.59
CA ARG A 297 -10.49 12.20 1.37
C ARG A 297 -10.88 12.39 -0.10
N ASP A 298 -10.47 13.49 -0.72
CA ASP A 298 -10.75 13.78 -2.12
C ASP A 298 -10.10 12.75 -3.06
N TYR A 299 -8.89 12.28 -2.74
CA TYR A 299 -8.22 11.21 -3.48
C TYR A 299 -8.96 9.87 -3.33
N LEU A 300 -9.38 9.52 -2.12
CA LEU A 300 -10.18 8.32 -1.85
C LEU A 300 -11.50 8.32 -2.62
N ALA A 301 -12.20 9.46 -2.66
CA ALA A 301 -13.46 9.61 -3.40
C ALA A 301 -13.30 9.47 -4.93
N LYS A 302 -12.11 9.76 -5.46
CA LYS A 302 -11.79 9.59 -6.90
C LYS A 302 -11.22 8.22 -7.23
N ALA A 303 -10.82 7.43 -6.23
CA ALA A 303 -10.15 6.16 -6.44
C ALA A 303 -11.12 5.05 -6.90
N ALA A 304 -12.37 5.10 -6.43
CA ALA A 304 -13.31 4.00 -6.59
C ALA A 304 -14.75 4.45 -6.88
N GLU A 305 -15.49 3.58 -7.55
CA GLU A 305 -16.93 3.70 -7.76
C GLU A 305 -17.66 2.50 -7.15
N ILE A 306 -18.88 2.73 -6.65
CA ILE A 306 -19.78 1.69 -6.15
C ILE A 306 -21.11 1.78 -6.89
N SER A 307 -21.67 0.64 -7.29
CA SER A 307 -22.93 0.57 -8.02
C SER A 307 -23.65 -0.75 -7.74
N PHE A 308 -24.97 -0.79 -7.90
CA PHE A 308 -25.69 -2.05 -7.98
C PHE A 308 -25.47 -2.70 -9.35
N GLU A 309 -24.93 -3.92 -9.38
CA GLU A 309 -24.84 -4.72 -10.61
C GLU A 309 -26.15 -5.43 -10.90
N SER A 310 -26.80 -5.95 -9.86
CA SER A 310 -28.10 -6.62 -9.95
C SER A 310 -28.90 -6.38 -8.68
N VAL A 311 -30.14 -5.91 -8.86
CA VAL A 311 -31.16 -5.78 -7.82
C VAL A 311 -32.45 -6.43 -8.30
N PRO A 312 -33.26 -7.02 -7.41
CA PRO A 312 -34.61 -7.48 -7.74
C PRO A 312 -35.49 -6.33 -8.24
N THR A 313 -36.49 -6.64 -9.07
CA THR A 313 -37.49 -5.64 -9.52
C THR A 313 -38.40 -5.19 -8.38
N ASP A 314 -38.68 -6.12 -7.47
CA ASP A 314 -39.55 -5.96 -6.32
C ASP A 314 -39.07 -6.90 -5.21
N LEU A 315 -39.53 -6.63 -3.99
CA LEU A 315 -39.27 -7.46 -2.81
C LEU A 315 -40.59 -8.03 -2.30
N ALA A 316 -40.57 -9.29 -1.88
CA ALA A 316 -41.75 -9.97 -1.34
C ALA A 316 -41.63 -10.15 0.18
N PRO A 317 -42.62 -9.73 0.99
CA PRO A 317 -42.62 -9.97 2.43
C PRO A 317 -42.47 -11.45 2.78
N GLY A 318 -41.62 -11.76 3.77
CA GLY A 318 -41.37 -13.13 4.22
C GLY A 318 -40.53 -13.98 3.26
N ARG A 319 -39.89 -13.37 2.25
CA ARG A 319 -39.02 -14.06 1.29
C ARG A 319 -37.59 -13.55 1.40
N GLU A 320 -36.66 -14.40 1.01
CA GLU A 320 -35.26 -14.03 0.85
C GLU A 320 -35.07 -13.21 -0.43
N ALA A 321 -34.20 -12.21 -0.35
CA ALA A 321 -33.76 -11.42 -1.49
C ALA A 321 -32.22 -11.37 -1.51
N SER A 322 -31.66 -11.22 -2.71
CA SER A 322 -30.23 -11.08 -2.93
C SER A 322 -29.94 -9.90 -3.85
N VAL A 323 -28.88 -9.17 -3.54
CA VAL A 323 -28.41 -7.98 -4.25
C VAL A 323 -26.92 -8.12 -4.52
N ARG A 324 -26.49 -7.74 -5.72
CA ARG A 324 -25.07 -7.74 -6.10
C ARG A 324 -24.57 -6.31 -6.23
N VAL A 325 -23.57 -5.97 -5.43
CA VAL A 325 -22.92 -4.66 -5.38
C VAL A 325 -21.56 -4.76 -6.04
N LYS A 326 -21.34 -3.94 -7.07
CA LYS A 326 -20.07 -3.83 -7.78
C LYS A 326 -19.26 -2.68 -7.22
N VAL A 327 -17.98 -2.95 -6.96
CA VAL A 327 -16.97 -1.95 -6.62
C VAL A 327 -15.90 -1.94 -7.70
N ALA A 328 -15.60 -0.78 -8.27
CA ALA A 328 -14.62 -0.63 -9.35
C ALA A 328 -13.48 0.28 -8.91
N ASN A 329 -12.24 -0.14 -9.19
CA ASN A 329 -11.07 0.72 -9.05
C ASN A 329 -10.88 1.54 -10.34
N VAL A 330 -11.29 2.80 -10.29
CA VAL A 330 -11.33 3.67 -11.48
C VAL A 330 -10.20 4.69 -11.50
N GLY A 331 -9.64 5.01 -10.33
CA GLY A 331 -8.66 6.09 -10.16
C GLY A 331 -7.26 5.64 -9.71
N ALA A 332 -7.10 4.47 -9.09
CA ALA A 332 -5.81 4.02 -8.59
C ALA A 332 -5.06 3.18 -9.62
N GLY A 333 -3.80 3.54 -9.87
CA GLY A 333 -2.90 2.81 -10.77
C GLY A 333 -2.33 1.52 -10.20
N HIS A 334 -2.57 1.24 -8.92
CA HIS A 334 -2.17 0.05 -8.16
C HIS A 334 -3.43 -0.61 -7.57
N LYS A 335 -3.29 -1.70 -6.80
CA LYS A 335 -4.46 -2.33 -6.16
C LYS A 335 -5.16 -1.37 -5.20
N LEU A 336 -6.44 -1.59 -4.96
CA LEU A 336 -7.25 -0.82 -4.03
C LEU A 336 -7.67 -1.69 -2.83
N PRO A 337 -7.26 -1.34 -1.58
CA PRO A 337 -6.20 -0.38 -1.23
C PRO A 337 -4.78 -0.99 -1.34
N THR A 338 -3.76 -0.22 -1.71
CA THR A 338 -2.36 -0.70 -1.74
C THR A 338 -1.61 -0.38 -0.44
N GLY A 339 -0.41 -0.95 -0.27
CA GLY A 339 0.50 -0.74 0.88
C GLY A 339 0.06 -1.48 2.14
N PHE A 340 0.52 -0.99 3.30
CA PHE A 340 0.24 -1.42 4.69
C PHE A 340 -0.88 -2.48 4.89
N PRO A 341 -0.58 -3.78 4.69
CA PRO A 341 -1.55 -4.88 4.70
C PRO A 341 -2.23 -5.12 6.05
N GLU A 342 -1.56 -4.79 7.15
CA GLU A 342 -2.01 -5.00 8.53
C GLU A 342 -3.21 -4.11 8.91
N GLY A 343 -3.27 -2.92 8.30
CA GLY A 343 -4.27 -1.92 8.66
C GLY A 343 -5.26 -1.58 7.56
N ARG A 344 -4.82 -1.51 6.31
CA ARG A 344 -5.63 -0.94 5.25
C ARG A 344 -6.76 -1.85 4.84
N GLU A 345 -7.96 -1.29 4.83
CA GLU A 345 -9.15 -2.00 4.44
C GLU A 345 -10.08 -1.05 3.70
N VAL A 346 -10.61 -1.54 2.59
CA VAL A 346 -11.81 -0.98 1.96
C VAL A 346 -12.93 -1.99 2.18
N TRP A 347 -14.13 -1.56 2.56
CA TRP A 347 -15.25 -2.47 2.72
C TRP A 347 -16.57 -1.83 2.34
N ILE A 348 -17.58 -2.67 2.12
CA ILE A 348 -18.94 -2.25 1.85
C ILE A 348 -19.73 -2.33 3.16
N ASP A 349 -20.31 -1.21 3.59
CA ASP A 349 -21.37 -1.17 4.61
C ASP A 349 -22.71 -1.11 3.89
N PHE A 350 -23.42 -2.24 3.87
CA PHE A 350 -24.69 -2.40 3.19
C PHE A 350 -25.82 -2.51 4.20
N HIS A 351 -26.87 -1.71 4.03
CA HIS A 351 -28.03 -1.72 4.91
C HIS A 351 -29.34 -1.61 4.14
N VAL A 352 -30.38 -2.18 4.73
CA VAL A 352 -31.74 -2.25 4.17
C VAL A 352 -32.73 -1.69 5.18
N VAL A 353 -33.48 -0.68 4.74
CA VAL A 353 -34.40 0.10 5.57
C VAL A 353 -35.79 0.12 4.92
N ASP A 354 -36.82 -0.15 5.70
CA ASP A 354 -38.20 -0.03 5.24
C ASP A 354 -38.73 1.41 5.28
N ALA A 355 -39.90 1.69 4.71
CA ALA A 355 -40.47 3.04 4.66
C ALA A 355 -40.91 3.60 6.03
N ALA A 356 -40.96 2.75 7.07
CA ALA A 356 -41.17 3.19 8.45
C ALA A 356 -39.85 3.61 9.14
N GLY A 357 -38.72 3.46 8.45
CA GLY A 357 -37.39 3.79 8.97
C GLY A 357 -36.74 2.65 9.77
N ARG A 358 -37.29 1.43 9.72
CA ARG A 358 -36.71 0.28 10.41
C ARG A 358 -35.61 -0.34 9.54
N GLU A 359 -34.37 -0.28 10.03
CA GLU A 359 -33.27 -1.10 9.52
C GLU A 359 -33.47 -2.55 9.95
N PHE A 360 -33.61 -3.46 8.99
CA PHE A 360 -33.81 -4.88 9.27
C PHE A 360 -32.67 -5.76 8.75
N TYR A 361 -31.75 -5.20 7.97
CA TYR A 361 -30.51 -5.86 7.57
C TYR A 361 -29.38 -4.85 7.50
N ARG A 362 -28.22 -5.24 8.02
CA ARG A 362 -26.96 -4.54 7.83
C ARG A 362 -25.80 -5.54 7.85
N LEU A 363 -24.84 -5.35 6.95
CA LEU A 363 -23.56 -6.07 6.93
C LEU A 363 -22.44 -5.09 6.56
N GLY A 364 -21.37 -5.07 7.36
CA GLY A 364 -20.24 -4.14 7.23
C GLY A 364 -20.19 -3.08 8.33
N ALA A 365 -20.94 -3.28 9.42
CA ALA A 365 -20.86 -2.42 10.59
C ALA A 365 -19.53 -2.59 11.33
N ILE A 366 -19.08 -1.51 11.99
CA ILE A 366 -17.92 -1.56 12.89
C ILE A 366 -18.40 -1.98 14.28
N ARG A 367 -17.79 -3.03 14.83
CA ARG A 367 -18.03 -3.54 16.18
C ARG A 367 -16.69 -3.73 16.89
N ASP A 368 -16.59 -3.24 18.13
CA ASP A 368 -15.37 -3.35 18.96
C ASP A 368 -14.09 -2.88 18.23
N GLY A 369 -14.23 -1.81 17.45
CA GLY A 369 -13.13 -1.17 16.73
C GLY A 369 -12.63 -1.93 15.49
N ALA A 370 -13.35 -2.93 14.99
CA ALA A 370 -13.06 -3.66 13.76
C ALA A 370 -14.35 -3.84 12.93
N THR A 371 -14.23 -4.16 11.64
CA THR A 371 -15.39 -4.59 10.85
C THR A 371 -15.95 -5.90 11.43
N GLU A 372 -17.27 -6.07 11.41
CA GLU A 372 -17.90 -7.30 11.88
C GLU A 372 -17.52 -8.53 11.02
N PRO A 373 -17.69 -9.76 11.53
CA PRO A 373 -17.44 -10.97 10.76
C PRO A 373 -18.20 -11.01 9.44
N ASP A 374 -17.65 -11.72 8.45
CA ASP A 374 -18.22 -11.87 7.10
C ASP A 374 -18.36 -10.59 6.26
N THR A 375 -17.88 -9.45 6.78
CA THR A 375 -17.84 -8.16 6.06
C THR A 375 -17.24 -8.35 4.67
N ARG A 376 -17.92 -7.76 3.68
CA ARG A 376 -17.47 -7.76 2.29
C ARG A 376 -16.38 -6.70 2.11
N ASN A 377 -15.15 -7.09 2.43
CA ASN A 377 -13.97 -6.22 2.37
C ASN A 377 -13.05 -6.53 1.18
N PHE A 378 -12.04 -5.66 1.05
CA PHE A 378 -10.93 -5.71 0.11
C PHE A 378 -9.66 -5.41 0.92
N LYS A 379 -8.91 -6.46 1.23
CA LYS A 379 -7.64 -6.41 1.96
C LYS A 379 -6.76 -7.60 1.59
N VAL A 380 -5.56 -7.61 2.12
CA VAL A 380 -4.64 -8.74 2.01
C VAL A 380 -4.45 -9.31 3.41
N HIS A 381 -4.37 -10.64 3.50
CA HIS A 381 -4.20 -11.38 4.73
C HIS A 381 -2.83 -12.07 4.69
N LEU A 382 -1.96 -11.71 5.62
CA LEU A 382 -0.65 -12.33 5.78
C LEU A 382 -0.71 -13.46 6.78
N GLY A 383 0.12 -14.48 6.56
CA GLY A 383 0.19 -15.67 7.41
C GLY A 383 1.59 -15.90 7.95
N ASP A 384 1.65 -16.44 9.17
CA ASP A 384 2.88 -16.99 9.73
C ASP A 384 3.23 -18.35 9.11
N LYS A 385 4.33 -18.95 9.61
CA LYS A 385 4.84 -20.24 9.14
C LYS A 385 3.86 -21.42 9.30
N ASP A 386 2.86 -21.29 10.17
CA ASP A 386 1.88 -22.32 10.48
C ASP A 386 0.54 -22.05 9.75
N GLY A 387 0.46 -20.99 8.96
CA GLY A 387 -0.76 -20.60 8.23
C GLY A 387 -1.75 -19.81 9.07
N LYS A 388 -1.35 -19.33 10.26
CA LYS A 388 -2.19 -18.47 11.08
C LYS A 388 -2.10 -17.04 10.60
N GLU A 389 -3.25 -16.37 10.51
CA GLU A 389 -3.33 -14.97 10.12
C GLU A 389 -2.62 -14.05 11.11
N LEU A 390 -1.93 -13.06 10.55
CA LEU A 390 -1.22 -12.02 11.27
C LEU A 390 -1.99 -10.70 11.17
N ASP A 391 -2.43 -10.18 12.31
CA ASP A 391 -3.10 -8.88 12.39
C ASP A 391 -2.12 -7.70 12.46
N ILE A 392 -0.95 -7.90 13.08
CA ILE A 392 0.01 -6.83 13.42
C ILE A 392 1.46 -7.27 13.19
N GLU A 393 1.79 -8.51 13.54
CA GLU A 393 3.15 -9.00 13.68
C GLU A 393 3.79 -9.37 12.33
N VAL A 394 3.91 -8.43 11.39
CA VAL A 394 4.46 -8.72 10.05
C VAL A 394 5.91 -9.18 10.02
N TRP A 395 6.65 -8.98 11.10
CA TRP A 395 7.97 -9.60 11.27
C TRP A 395 7.92 -11.13 11.37
N ASN A 396 6.73 -11.72 11.58
CA ASN A 396 6.48 -13.16 11.54
C ASN A 396 5.94 -13.64 10.19
N ALA A 397 5.71 -12.75 9.22
CA ALA A 397 5.08 -13.09 7.95
C ALA A 397 5.97 -14.03 7.11
N THR A 398 5.38 -15.11 6.62
CA THR A 398 6.06 -16.06 5.71
C THR A 398 5.26 -16.37 4.46
N GLN A 399 4.00 -15.99 4.41
CA GLN A 399 3.13 -16.25 3.26
C GLN A 399 1.98 -15.24 3.18
N ILE A 400 1.39 -15.13 1.99
CA ILE A 400 0.12 -14.45 1.75
C ILE A 400 -0.97 -15.52 1.81
N LEU A 401 -1.91 -15.38 2.75
CA LEU A 401 -3.04 -16.31 2.89
C LEU A 401 -4.12 -16.02 1.85
N SER A 402 -4.39 -14.74 1.61
CA SER A 402 -5.31 -14.30 0.55
C SER A 402 -5.10 -12.82 0.22
N ASP A 403 -5.43 -12.44 -1.01
CA ASP A 403 -5.44 -11.05 -1.46
C ASP A 403 -6.65 -10.85 -2.37
N ASN A 404 -7.68 -10.16 -1.87
CA ASN A 404 -8.91 -9.89 -2.62
C ASN A 404 -9.02 -8.41 -3.02
N ARG A 405 -7.92 -7.66 -2.98
CA ARG A 405 -7.89 -6.24 -3.33
C ARG A 405 -8.16 -6.03 -4.82
N ILE A 406 -8.78 -4.90 -5.15
CA ILE A 406 -9.28 -4.65 -6.52
C ILE A 406 -8.12 -4.17 -7.41
N LEU A 407 -7.85 -4.90 -8.49
CA LEU A 407 -6.82 -4.56 -9.47
C LEU A 407 -7.06 -3.18 -10.13
N PRO A 408 -6.02 -2.51 -10.65
CA PRO A 408 -6.15 -1.27 -11.44
C PRO A 408 -7.11 -1.45 -12.62
N LYS A 409 -8.09 -0.55 -12.78
CA LYS A 409 -9.18 -0.66 -13.77
C LYS A 409 -10.04 -1.93 -13.63
N GLY A 410 -9.82 -2.73 -12.59
CA GLY A 410 -10.61 -3.90 -12.26
C GLY A 410 -11.85 -3.54 -11.45
N TYR A 411 -12.67 -4.56 -11.22
CA TYR A 411 -13.82 -4.48 -10.34
C TYR A 411 -14.04 -5.83 -9.66
N ASP A 412 -14.77 -5.81 -8.56
CA ASP A 412 -15.24 -7.01 -7.88
C ASP A 412 -16.72 -6.82 -7.52
N VAL A 413 -17.46 -7.92 -7.44
CA VAL A 413 -18.90 -7.92 -7.16
C VAL A 413 -19.18 -8.77 -5.94
N ARG A 414 -19.82 -8.15 -4.95
CA ARG A 414 -20.17 -8.79 -3.67
C ARG A 414 -21.67 -8.97 -3.58
N GLU A 415 -22.08 -10.16 -3.14
CA GLU A 415 -23.47 -10.51 -2.92
C GLU A 415 -23.88 -10.29 -1.46
N PHE A 416 -25.08 -9.75 -1.28
CA PHE A 416 -25.75 -9.52 -0.01
C PHE A 416 -27.13 -10.17 -0.04
N SER A 417 -27.35 -11.13 0.84
CA SER A 417 -28.61 -11.87 0.94
C SER A 417 -29.26 -11.60 2.29
N PHE A 418 -30.56 -11.32 2.27
CA PHE A 418 -31.31 -10.92 3.46
C PHE A 418 -32.76 -11.39 3.40
N GLN A 419 -33.36 -11.58 4.57
CA GLN A 419 -34.78 -11.89 4.71
C GLN A 419 -35.59 -10.60 4.78
N VAL A 420 -36.62 -10.48 3.95
CA VAL A 420 -37.57 -9.36 4.01
C VAL A 420 -38.61 -9.66 5.09
N PRO A 421 -38.74 -8.84 6.16
CA PRO A 421 -39.74 -9.07 7.19
C PRO A 421 -41.16 -9.15 6.62
N ALA A 422 -41.98 -10.06 7.16
CA ALA A 422 -43.37 -10.22 6.73
C ALA A 422 -44.23 -8.96 6.96
N ASP A 423 -43.83 -8.12 7.92
CA ASP A 423 -44.45 -6.86 8.30
C ASP A 423 -43.70 -5.63 7.74
N ALA A 424 -42.79 -5.81 6.77
CA ALA A 424 -42.05 -4.72 6.15
C ALA A 424 -43.01 -3.71 5.47
N VAL A 425 -42.65 -2.42 5.53
CA VAL A 425 -43.43 -1.35 4.92
C VAL A 425 -42.72 -0.84 3.67
N GLY A 426 -43.36 -0.98 2.51
CA GLY A 426 -42.79 -0.53 1.23
C GLY A 426 -42.86 1.00 1.03
N PRO A 427 -41.99 1.58 0.19
CA PRO A 427 -40.87 0.93 -0.49
C PRO A 427 -39.69 0.60 0.44
N ILE A 428 -38.85 -0.34 0.04
CA ILE A 428 -37.64 -0.73 0.77
C ILE A 428 -36.44 -0.04 0.15
N THR A 429 -35.65 0.65 0.96
CA THR A 429 -34.43 1.32 0.53
C THR A 429 -33.23 0.43 0.78
N LEU A 430 -32.44 0.20 -0.28
CA LEU A 430 -31.15 -0.47 -0.25
C LEU A 430 -30.06 0.59 -0.36
N SER A 431 -29.07 0.54 0.52
CA SER A 431 -27.94 1.47 0.49
C SER A 431 -26.64 0.71 0.67
N ALA A 432 -25.64 1.06 -0.14
CA ALA A 432 -24.28 0.53 -0.03
C ALA A 432 -23.30 1.70 0.06
N GLU A 433 -22.50 1.74 1.11
CA GLU A 433 -21.42 2.71 1.30
C GLU A 433 -20.08 2.00 1.16
N LEU A 434 -19.21 2.53 0.32
CA LEU A 434 -17.82 2.08 0.23
C LEU A 434 -16.98 2.89 1.21
N ASN A 435 -16.43 2.23 2.20
CA ASN A 435 -15.69 2.85 3.30
C ASN A 435 -14.22 2.43 3.28
N TYR A 436 -13.37 3.30 3.81
CA TYR A 436 -11.94 3.07 3.96
C TYR A 436 -11.45 3.51 5.34
N TRP A 437 -10.49 2.78 5.88
CA TRP A 437 -9.61 3.26 6.94
C TRP A 437 -8.15 2.85 6.68
N PRO A 438 -7.17 3.61 7.22
CA PRO A 438 -5.76 3.23 7.14
C PRO A 438 -5.38 2.11 8.11
N PHE A 439 -6.18 1.92 9.17
CA PHE A 439 -6.02 0.92 10.23
C PHE A 439 -7.32 0.82 11.04
N PRO A 440 -7.68 -0.36 11.58
CA PRO A 440 -8.85 -0.49 12.45
C PRO A 440 -8.64 0.23 13.79
N GLN A 441 -9.71 0.75 14.39
CA GLN A 441 -9.65 1.42 15.70
C GLN A 441 -9.06 0.51 16.79
N ARG A 442 -9.38 -0.79 16.74
CA ARG A 442 -8.84 -1.79 17.67
C ARG A 442 -7.32 -1.87 17.64
N LEU A 443 -6.70 -1.72 16.47
CA LEU A 443 -5.24 -1.69 16.33
C LEU A 443 -4.65 -0.45 16.99
N VAL A 444 -5.26 0.71 16.76
CA VAL A 444 -4.83 1.97 17.39
C VAL A 444 -4.93 1.89 18.90
N ASP A 445 -6.05 1.39 19.42
CA ASP A 445 -6.28 1.25 20.86
C ASP A 445 -5.29 0.27 21.49
N TYR A 446 -4.93 -0.81 20.77
CA TYR A 446 -3.89 -1.74 21.21
C TYR A 446 -2.50 -1.08 21.28
N LEU A 447 -2.14 -0.29 20.28
CA LEU A 447 -0.81 0.31 20.16
C LEU A 447 -0.60 1.53 21.06
N LEU A 448 -1.60 2.41 21.14
CA LEU A 448 -1.49 3.70 21.83
C LEU A 448 -2.25 3.71 23.17
N GLY A 449 -3.18 2.79 23.37
CA GLY A 449 -4.19 2.84 24.42
C GLY A 449 -5.49 3.49 23.93
N PRO A 450 -6.63 3.21 24.60
CA PRO A 450 -7.93 3.74 24.21
C PRO A 450 -7.97 5.28 24.27
N ASP A 451 -8.80 5.87 23.42
CA ASP A 451 -9.08 7.31 23.33
C ASP A 451 -7.87 8.21 22.99
N LYS A 452 -6.72 7.64 22.59
CA LYS A 452 -5.53 8.42 22.21
C LYS A 452 -5.57 8.96 20.79
N LEU A 453 -6.14 8.19 19.87
CA LEU A 453 -6.35 8.57 18.48
C LEU A 453 -7.63 7.92 17.99
N LYS A 454 -8.55 8.72 17.46
CA LYS A 454 -9.76 8.22 16.83
C LYS A 454 -9.51 8.01 15.34
N VAL A 455 -9.72 6.79 14.87
CA VAL A 455 -9.67 6.44 13.46
C VAL A 455 -10.87 7.05 12.77
N GLU A 456 -10.59 7.86 11.75
CA GLU A 456 -11.61 8.30 10.81
C GLU A 456 -11.92 7.18 9.82
N VAL A 457 -13.21 6.86 9.68
CA VAL A 457 -13.73 6.09 8.55
C VAL A 457 -14.07 7.07 7.44
N THR A 458 -13.37 6.95 6.32
CA THR A 458 -13.63 7.79 5.15
C THR A 458 -14.56 7.06 4.19
N ARG A 459 -15.75 7.62 3.98
CA ARG A 459 -16.65 7.14 2.92
C ARG A 459 -16.13 7.59 1.56
N MET A 460 -15.77 6.61 0.73
CA MET A 460 -15.23 6.82 -0.62
C MET A 460 -16.35 7.11 -1.61
N ALA A 461 -17.41 6.30 -1.58
CA ALA A 461 -18.54 6.39 -2.50
C ALA A 461 -19.79 5.78 -1.87
N GLN A 462 -20.96 6.07 -2.41
CA GLN A 462 -22.22 5.47 -1.97
C GLN A 462 -23.19 5.32 -3.14
N VAL A 463 -24.08 4.33 -3.03
CA VAL A 463 -25.21 4.14 -3.94
C VAL A 463 -26.43 3.74 -3.14
N SER A 464 -27.60 4.23 -3.56
CA SER A 464 -28.88 3.87 -2.94
C SER A 464 -29.95 3.68 -4.00
N THR A 465 -30.88 2.77 -3.76
CA THR A 465 -32.06 2.54 -4.61
C THR A 465 -33.24 2.13 -3.75
N SER A 466 -34.46 2.46 -4.20
CA SER A 466 -35.70 2.02 -3.54
C SER A 466 -36.41 0.99 -4.41
N LEU A 467 -36.73 -0.16 -3.82
CA LEU A 467 -37.47 -1.22 -4.46
C LEU A 467 -38.92 -1.25 -3.95
N PRO A 468 -39.91 -1.47 -4.83
CA PRO A 468 -41.28 -1.68 -4.40
C PRO A 468 -41.39 -2.98 -3.60
N LEU A 469 -42.26 -2.97 -2.59
CA LEU A 469 -42.66 -4.17 -1.87
C LEU A 469 -43.93 -4.72 -2.53
N THR A 470 -43.94 -5.98 -2.95
CA THR A 470 -45.14 -6.59 -3.53
C THR A 470 -46.27 -6.53 -2.52
N THR A 471 -47.44 -6.02 -2.93
CA THR A 471 -48.66 -6.21 -2.15
C THR A 471 -48.92 -7.71 -2.08
N THR A 472 -49.05 -8.27 -0.88
CA THR A 472 -49.52 -9.63 -0.68
C THR A 472 -50.76 -9.83 -1.55
N VAL A 473 -50.64 -10.61 -2.62
CA VAL A 473 -51.83 -11.18 -3.25
C VAL A 473 -52.42 -12.05 -2.16
N GLN A 474 -53.50 -11.58 -1.53
CA GLN A 474 -54.34 -12.42 -0.70
C GLN A 474 -54.60 -13.68 -1.54
N ALA A 475 -54.05 -14.81 -1.11
CA ALA A 475 -54.42 -16.10 -1.65
C ALA A 475 -55.95 -16.18 -1.49
N GLY A 476 -56.65 -16.05 -2.62
CA GLY A 476 -58.07 -16.32 -2.68
C GLY A 476 -58.31 -17.72 -2.14
N LEU A 477 -59.28 -17.78 -1.24
CA LEU A 477 -59.84 -18.96 -0.57
C LEU A 477 -59.86 -20.24 -1.40
#